data_AF-A0AAF0ZMR0-F1
#
_entry.id   AF-A0AAF0ZMR0-F1
#
_cell.length_a   1.000
_cell.length_b   1.000
_cell.length_c   1.000
_cell.angle_alpha   90.00
_cell.angle_beta   90.00
_cell.angle_gamma   90.00
#
_symmetry.space_group_name_H-M   'P 1'
#
loop_
_entity.id
_entity.type
_entity.pdbx_description
1 polymer ?
#
loop_
_entity_poly.entity_id
_entity_poly.type
_entity_poly.pdbx_seq_one_letter_code
_entity_poly.pdbx_strand_id
1 'polypeptide(L)'
;MRFMILWHQFSLRQMLWLICLKNVLRLTSSVLCRSAFGKVWDDRDYLLMIMREVLALIGGFDVADFFPSWTLLHEISGTRSRLMSMHNKIVVVLEKIIHEHKENQPNEEKGHGEFGGEDLIDVLLRVMENGELRFPFTNDNIKAVILDMFFGGTETSSTTIQWALSELMKNPNVMTKAQAEVRCVCEGKKDLNDNDLEELKYLKLVINETLR
;
A
#
# COMPACT_ATOMS: atom_id res chain seq x y z
N MET A 1 34.11 24.37 11.40
CA MET A 1 32.69 24.81 11.47
C MET A 1 31.86 24.40 10.25
N ARG A 2 32.33 24.58 8.99
CA ARG A 2 31.60 24.18 7.78
C ARG A 2 31.27 22.68 7.67
N PHE A 3 32.18 21.79 8.07
CA PHE A 3 31.96 20.33 8.09
C PHE A 3 30.87 19.90 9.09
N MET A 4 30.80 20.56 10.25
CA MET A 4 29.81 20.23 11.28
C MET A 4 28.41 20.69 10.87
N ILE A 5 28.30 21.82 10.16
CA ILE A 5 27.04 22.31 9.57
C ILE A 5 26.60 21.41 8.41
N LEU A 6 27.52 20.96 7.54
CA LEU A 6 27.23 20.02 6.47
C LEU A 6 26.81 18.64 7.00
N TRP A 7 27.46 18.15 8.05
CA TRP A 7 27.09 16.89 8.73
C TRP A 7 25.74 16.99 9.43
N HIS A 8 25.46 18.12 10.09
CA HIS A 8 24.17 18.36 10.75
C HIS A 8 23.04 18.55 9.72
N GLN A 9 23.29 19.23 8.59
CA GLN A 9 22.35 19.36 7.47
C GLN A 9 22.10 18.01 6.77
N PHE A 10 23.13 17.18 6.61
CA PHE A 10 23.02 15.83 6.04
C PHE A 10 22.21 14.90 6.96
N SER A 11 22.53 14.90 8.26
CA SER A 11 21.82 14.14 9.30
C SER A 11 20.35 14.57 9.40
N LEU A 12 20.06 15.87 9.39
CA LEU A 12 18.68 16.39 9.41
C LEU A 12 17.91 16.02 8.13
N ARG A 13 18.53 16.12 6.95
CA ARG A 13 17.89 15.71 5.69
C ARG A 13 17.59 14.21 5.68
N GLN A 14 18.51 13.38 6.17
CA GLN A 14 18.32 11.94 6.24
C GLN A 14 17.25 11.55 7.28
N MET A 15 17.20 12.24 8.42
CA MET A 15 16.16 12.05 9.43
C MET A 15 14.78 12.50 8.92
N LEU A 16 14.68 13.67 8.28
CA LEU A 16 13.45 14.15 7.65
C LEU A 16 12.98 13.21 6.54
N TRP A 17 13.92 12.65 5.77
CA TRP A 17 13.62 11.67 4.73
C TRP A 17 13.06 10.36 5.32
N LEU A 18 13.66 9.84 6.39
CA LEU A 18 13.15 8.66 7.10
C LEU A 18 11.76 8.90 7.73
N ILE A 19 11.50 10.11 8.24
CA ILE A 19 10.19 10.49 8.78
C ILE A 19 9.16 10.56 7.65
N CYS A 20 9.51 11.19 6.53
CA CYS A 20 8.66 11.29 5.35
C CYS A 20 8.31 9.89 4.80
N LEU A 21 9.31 9.02 4.66
CA LEU A 21 9.14 7.62 4.25
C LEU A 21 8.11 6.88 5.11
N LYS A 22 8.28 6.92 6.44
CA LYS A 22 7.36 6.25 7.37
C LYS A 22 5.95 6.81 7.29
N ASN A 23 5.81 8.13 7.17
CA ASN A 23 4.50 8.78 7.09
C ASN A 23 3.77 8.45 5.79
N VAL A 24 4.46 8.44 4.65
CA VAL A 24 3.88 8.11 3.34
C VAL A 24 3.42 6.65 3.29
N LEU A 25 4.24 5.72 3.80
CA LEU A 25 3.84 4.32 3.86
C LEU A 25 2.64 4.10 4.80
N ARG A 26 2.64 4.75 5.97
CA ARG A 26 1.52 4.66 6.92
C ARG A 26 0.24 5.25 6.34
N LEU A 27 0.34 6.35 5.60
CA LEU A 27 -0.81 6.98 4.94
C LEU A 27 -1.40 6.05 3.88
N THR A 28 -0.58 5.60 2.92
CA THR A 28 -1.03 4.72 1.82
C THR A 28 -1.63 3.42 2.36
N SER A 29 -0.94 2.72 3.26
CA SER A 29 -1.50 1.53 3.92
C SER A 29 -2.81 1.81 4.65
N SER A 30 -2.98 2.96 5.30
CA SER A 30 -4.24 3.28 5.97
C SER A 30 -5.38 3.53 5.00
N VAL A 31 -5.11 4.12 3.83
CA VAL A 31 -6.10 4.28 2.75
C VAL A 31 -6.47 2.90 2.20
N LEU A 32 -5.48 2.09 1.86
CA LEU A 32 -5.72 0.75 1.32
C LEU A 32 -6.40 -0.19 2.32
N CYS A 33 -6.10 -0.10 3.63
CA CYS A 33 -6.82 -0.82 4.67
C CYS A 33 -8.30 -0.48 4.68
N ARG A 34 -8.66 0.81 4.60
CA ARG A 34 -10.06 1.23 4.59
C ARG A 34 -10.79 0.78 3.34
N SER A 35 -10.14 0.85 2.18
CA SER A 35 -10.74 0.40 0.92
C SER A 35 -10.88 -1.11 0.85
N ALA A 36 -9.87 -1.87 1.30
CA ALA A 36 -9.83 -3.33 1.16
C ALA A 36 -10.48 -4.07 2.33
N PHE A 37 -10.43 -3.53 3.55
CA PHE A 37 -10.85 -4.19 4.80
C PHE A 37 -11.84 -3.36 5.63
N GLY A 38 -12.41 -2.29 5.07
CA GLY A 38 -13.36 -1.39 5.72
C GLY A 38 -12.76 -0.40 6.71
N LYS A 39 -11.70 -0.78 7.42
CA LYS A 39 -11.10 0.02 8.50
C LYS A 39 -9.59 -0.19 8.62
N VAL A 40 -8.95 0.68 9.40
CA VAL A 40 -7.56 0.48 9.82
C VAL A 40 -7.49 -0.46 11.02
N TRP A 41 -6.73 -1.55 10.88
CA TRP A 41 -6.58 -2.57 11.90
C TRP A 41 -5.32 -2.36 12.76
N ASP A 42 -5.38 -2.80 14.02
CA ASP A 42 -4.24 -2.75 14.94
C ASP A 42 -3.05 -3.58 14.41
N ASP A 43 -3.34 -4.71 13.75
CA ASP A 43 -2.35 -5.62 13.17
C ASP A 43 -1.74 -5.08 11.85
N ARG A 44 -2.08 -3.87 11.38
CA ARG A 44 -1.56 -3.30 10.12
C ARG A 44 -0.04 -3.23 10.09
N ASP A 45 0.58 -2.75 11.16
CA ASP A 45 2.03 -2.56 11.19
C ASP A 45 2.77 -3.91 11.21
N TYR A 46 2.16 -4.94 11.83
CA TYR A 46 2.63 -6.32 11.77
C TYR A 46 2.51 -6.89 10.34
N LEU A 47 1.38 -6.63 9.66
CA LEU A 47 1.16 -7.05 8.27
C LEU A 47 2.18 -6.38 7.32
N LEU A 48 2.43 -5.08 7.48
CA LEU A 48 3.46 -4.35 6.73
C LEU A 48 4.86 -4.90 6.97
N MET A 49 5.18 -5.29 8.20
CA MET A 49 6.46 -5.92 8.53
C MET A 49 6.63 -7.25 7.78
N ILE A 50 5.62 -8.13 7.82
CA ILE A 50 5.67 -9.41 7.09
C ILE A 50 5.79 -9.16 5.58
N MET A 51 5.05 -8.19 5.03
CA MET A 51 5.09 -7.85 3.61
C MET A 51 6.47 -7.39 3.14
N ARG A 52 7.18 -6.61 3.96
CA ARG A 52 8.56 -6.22 3.66
C ARG A 52 9.51 -7.42 3.62
N GLU A 53 9.33 -8.38 4.53
CA GLU A 53 10.11 -9.62 4.49
C GLU A 53 9.80 -10.43 3.23
N VAL A 54 8.52 -10.52 2.84
CA VAL A 54 8.10 -11.17 1.59
C VAL A 54 8.73 -10.49 0.38
N LEU A 55 8.72 -9.16 0.30
CA LEU A 55 9.38 -8.41 -0.77
C LEU A 55 10.89 -8.65 -0.83
N ALA A 56 11.56 -8.71 0.32
CA ALA A 56 12.99 -8.98 0.37
C ALA A 56 13.32 -10.41 -0.14
N LEU A 57 12.41 -11.36 0.06
CA LEU A 57 12.55 -12.72 -0.45
C LEU A 57 12.24 -12.81 -1.95
N ILE A 58 11.17 -12.16 -2.42
CA ILE A 58 10.76 -12.17 -3.84
C ILE A 58 11.69 -11.33 -4.73
N GLY A 59 12.17 -10.19 -4.21
CA GLY A 59 13.11 -9.31 -4.91
C GLY A 59 14.58 -9.69 -4.70
N GLY A 60 14.85 -10.71 -3.88
CA GLY A 60 16.19 -11.22 -3.61
C GLY A 60 16.71 -12.11 -4.75
N PHE A 61 18.02 -12.31 -4.81
CA PHE A 61 18.62 -13.24 -5.75
C PHE A 61 18.50 -14.67 -5.22
N ASP A 62 17.70 -15.51 -5.89
CA ASP A 62 17.70 -16.97 -5.66
C ASP A 62 18.37 -17.67 -6.86
N VAL A 63 19.48 -18.36 -6.60
CA VAL A 63 20.21 -19.14 -7.63
C VAL A 63 19.31 -20.21 -8.24
N ALA A 64 18.34 -20.72 -7.46
CA ALA A 64 17.44 -21.74 -7.91
C ALA A 64 16.47 -21.23 -9.00
N ASP A 65 16.20 -19.93 -9.08
CA ASP A 65 15.37 -19.33 -10.13
C ASP A 65 16.05 -19.35 -11.52
N PHE A 66 17.39 -19.38 -11.55
CA PHE A 66 18.16 -19.51 -12.80
C PHE A 66 18.41 -20.97 -13.20
N PHE A 67 18.36 -21.90 -12.24
CA PHE A 67 18.62 -23.33 -12.47
C PHE A 67 17.46 -24.19 -11.93
N PRO A 68 16.23 -24.05 -12.48
CA PRO A 68 15.04 -24.72 -11.97
C PRO A 68 15.14 -26.25 -12.01
N SER A 69 16.01 -26.81 -12.85
CA SER A 69 16.27 -28.25 -12.95
C SER A 69 17.08 -28.81 -11.76
N TRP A 70 17.71 -27.95 -10.94
CA TRP A 70 18.53 -28.36 -9.80
C TRP A 70 17.73 -28.22 -8.51
N THR A 71 16.78 -29.14 -8.31
CA THR A 71 15.81 -29.13 -7.19
C THR A 71 16.47 -29.07 -5.81
N LEU A 72 17.69 -29.57 -5.65
CA LEU A 72 18.49 -29.45 -4.43
C LEU A 72 18.77 -27.99 -4.02
N LEU A 73 18.90 -27.07 -4.96
CA LEU A 73 19.15 -25.65 -4.67
C LEU A 73 17.94 -24.99 -4.00
N HIS A 74 16.72 -25.34 -4.40
CA HIS A 74 15.48 -24.85 -3.78
C HIS A 74 15.32 -25.36 -2.34
N GLU A 75 15.83 -26.55 -2.03
CA GLU A 75 15.80 -27.12 -0.67
C GLU A 75 16.89 -26.52 0.23
N ILE A 76 18.07 -26.21 -0.32
CA ILE A 76 19.19 -25.61 0.42
C ILE A 76 18.98 -24.11 0.69
N SER A 77 18.31 -23.36 -0.22
CA SER A 77 18.14 -21.91 -0.07
C SER A 77 17.25 -21.53 1.13
N GLY A 78 16.32 -22.42 1.52
CA GLY A 78 15.39 -22.18 2.62
C GLY A 78 14.35 -21.08 2.34
N THR A 79 14.43 -20.40 1.19
CA THR A 79 13.53 -19.32 0.74
C THR A 79 12.08 -19.78 0.75
N ARG A 80 11.81 -20.96 0.19
CA ARG A 80 10.46 -21.54 0.12
C ARG A 80 9.85 -21.75 1.51
N SER A 81 10.61 -22.31 2.45
CA SER A 81 10.14 -22.55 3.82
C SER A 81 9.80 -21.24 4.54
N ARG A 82 10.65 -20.22 4.38
CA ARG A 82 10.40 -18.87 4.92
C ARG A 82 9.16 -18.23 4.31
N LEU A 83 9.00 -18.31 2.99
CA LEU A 83 7.84 -17.77 2.29
C LEU A 83 6.54 -18.45 2.74
N MET A 84 6.53 -19.78 2.87
CA MET A 84 5.36 -20.52 3.38
C MET A 84 5.04 -20.16 4.84
N SER A 85 6.07 -19.95 5.68
CA SER A 85 5.87 -19.47 7.05
C SER A 85 5.22 -18.08 7.08
N MET A 86 5.67 -17.15 6.22
CA MET A 86 5.07 -15.81 6.12
C MET A 86 3.65 -15.86 5.56
N HIS A 87 3.42 -16.67 4.52
CA HIS A 87 2.09 -16.91 3.96
C HIS A 87 1.11 -17.38 5.05
N ASN A 88 1.52 -18.32 5.90
CA ASN A 88 0.65 -18.80 6.98
C ASN A 88 0.28 -17.68 7.97
N LYS A 89 1.24 -16.82 8.34
CA LYS A 89 0.98 -15.67 9.21
C LYS A 89 0.00 -14.69 8.57
N ILE A 90 0.17 -14.38 7.28
CA ILE A 90 -0.74 -13.51 6.53
C ILE A 90 -2.14 -14.10 6.50
N VAL A 91 -2.28 -15.39 6.17
CA VAL A 91 -3.59 -16.07 6.10
C VAL A 91 -4.33 -16.00 7.43
N VAL A 92 -3.64 -16.17 8.56
CA VAL A 92 -4.27 -16.06 9.89
C VAL A 92 -4.85 -14.66 10.11
N VAL A 93 -4.13 -13.60 9.72
CA VAL A 93 -4.63 -12.23 9.82
C VAL A 93 -5.85 -12.01 8.92
N LEU A 94 -5.78 -12.45 7.66
CA LEU A 94 -6.89 -12.27 6.71
C LEU A 94 -8.13 -13.08 7.09
N GLU A 95 -7.96 -14.29 7.64
CA GLU A 95 -9.07 -15.12 8.11
C GLU A 95 -9.81 -14.42 9.26
N LYS A 96 -9.08 -13.83 10.22
CA LYS A 96 -9.67 -13.02 11.30
C LYS A 96 -10.49 -11.84 10.75
N ILE A 97 -9.96 -11.14 9.75
CA ILE A 97 -10.65 -10.00 9.11
C ILE A 97 -11.94 -10.47 8.44
N ILE A 98 -11.88 -11.52 7.61
CA ILE A 98 -13.06 -12.04 6.89
C ILE A 98 -14.11 -12.57 7.87
N HIS A 99 -13.68 -13.25 8.93
CA HIS A 99 -14.60 -13.76 9.95
C HIS A 99 -15.37 -12.62 10.63
N GLU A 100 -14.70 -11.52 10.97
CA GLU A 100 -15.36 -10.36 11.56
C GLU A 100 -16.40 -9.71 10.62
N HIS A 101 -16.15 -9.67 9.32
CA HIS A 101 -17.14 -9.17 8.35
C HIS A 101 -18.36 -10.10 8.25
N LYS A 102 -18.17 -11.42 8.37
CA LYS A 102 -19.28 -12.39 8.35
C LYS A 102 -20.13 -12.35 9.61
N GLU A 103 -19.54 -12.13 10.78
CA GLU A 103 -20.28 -12.07 12.05
C GLU A 103 -21.13 -10.81 12.18
N ASN A 104 -20.68 -9.69 11.59
CA ASN A 104 -21.35 -8.40 11.67
C ASN A 104 -22.38 -8.16 10.53
N GLN A 105 -22.41 -9.05 9.51
CA GLN A 105 -23.26 -8.99 8.32
C GLN A 105 -24.80 -8.94 8.54
N PRO A 106 -25.42 -9.54 9.58
CA PRO A 106 -26.89 -9.55 9.69
C PRO A 106 -27.50 -8.32 10.36
N ASN A 107 -26.71 -7.37 10.89
CA ASN A 107 -27.22 -6.26 11.71
C ASN A 107 -27.11 -4.86 11.11
N GLU A 108 -26.39 -4.66 10.00
CA GLU A 108 -26.14 -3.32 9.47
C GLU A 108 -26.76 -3.13 8.08
N GLU A 109 -27.73 -2.22 7.95
CA GLU A 109 -28.17 -1.66 6.65
C GLU A 109 -27.05 -0.83 5.96
N LYS A 110 -25.87 -0.75 6.57
CA LYS A 110 -24.70 0.03 6.15
C LYS A 110 -23.50 -0.93 6.13
N GLY A 111 -22.70 -0.94 5.06
CA GLY A 111 -21.54 -1.82 4.96
C GLY A 111 -20.47 -1.54 6.03
N HIS A 112 -19.46 -2.42 6.11
CA HIS A 112 -18.46 -2.45 7.20
C HIS A 112 -17.38 -1.36 7.11
N GLY A 113 -17.47 -0.46 6.13
CA GLY A 113 -16.58 0.67 5.98
C GLY A 113 -16.68 1.66 7.14
N GLU A 114 -15.54 2.12 7.64
CA GLU A 114 -15.38 3.10 8.73
C GLU A 114 -16.18 4.40 8.50
N PHE A 115 -16.53 4.69 7.24
CA PHE A 115 -17.33 5.86 6.83
C PHE A 115 -18.79 5.53 6.47
N GLY A 116 -19.28 4.34 6.80
CA GLY A 116 -20.69 3.94 6.68
C GLY A 116 -21.12 3.47 5.29
N GLY A 117 -20.28 2.68 4.61
CA GLY A 117 -20.56 2.13 3.28
C GLY A 117 -19.90 0.76 3.08
N GLU A 118 -20.19 0.11 1.96
CA GLU A 118 -19.59 -1.19 1.61
C GLU A 118 -18.09 -1.07 1.34
N ASP A 119 -17.32 -2.03 1.86
CA ASP A 119 -15.94 -2.23 1.45
C ASP A 119 -15.79 -3.42 0.47
N LEU A 120 -14.55 -3.67 0.05
CA LEU A 120 -14.27 -4.73 -0.90
C LEU A 120 -14.66 -6.13 -0.38
N ILE A 121 -14.50 -6.42 0.92
CA ILE A 121 -14.85 -7.73 1.49
C ILE A 121 -16.37 -7.90 1.42
N ASP A 122 -17.15 -6.87 1.72
CA ASP A 122 -18.62 -6.91 1.63
C ASP A 122 -19.08 -7.27 0.21
N VAL A 123 -18.49 -6.61 -0.78
CA VAL A 123 -18.79 -6.88 -2.20
C VAL A 123 -18.40 -8.30 -2.57
N LEU A 124 -17.22 -8.78 -2.17
CA LEU A 124 -16.75 -10.12 -2.50
C LEU A 124 -17.55 -11.23 -1.79
N LEU A 125 -17.97 -11.02 -0.54
CA LEU A 125 -18.85 -11.93 0.19
C LEU A 125 -20.21 -12.03 -0.48
N ARG A 126 -20.82 -10.89 -0.87
CA ARG A 126 -22.07 -10.89 -1.63
C ARG A 126 -21.95 -11.61 -2.98
N VAL A 127 -20.86 -11.38 -3.72
CA VAL A 127 -20.59 -12.09 -4.98
C VAL A 127 -20.45 -13.59 -4.75
N MET A 128 -19.82 -14.00 -3.65
CA MET A 128 -19.71 -15.41 -3.24
C MET A 128 -21.08 -16.03 -2.95
N GLU A 129 -21.94 -15.33 -2.22
CA GLU A 129 -23.28 -15.80 -1.81
C GLU A 129 -24.26 -15.87 -2.98
N ASN A 130 -24.19 -14.93 -3.93
CA ASN A 130 -25.06 -14.90 -5.10
C ASN A 130 -24.85 -16.12 -6.02
N GLY A 131 -23.67 -16.74 -5.99
CA GLY A 131 -23.39 -17.99 -6.72
C GLY A 131 -23.44 -17.88 -8.25
N GLU A 132 -23.45 -16.66 -8.81
CA GLU A 132 -23.57 -16.41 -10.26
C GLU A 132 -22.29 -16.72 -11.05
N LEU A 133 -21.17 -16.95 -10.35
CA LEU A 133 -19.89 -17.25 -10.98
C LEU A 133 -19.84 -18.69 -11.51
N ARG A 134 -19.31 -18.85 -12.72
CA ARG A 134 -19.15 -20.15 -13.39
C ARG A 134 -18.13 -21.08 -12.72
N PHE A 135 -17.37 -20.59 -11.75
CA PHE A 135 -16.33 -21.29 -11.03
C PHE A 135 -16.53 -21.11 -9.52
N PRO A 136 -16.09 -22.07 -8.69
CA PRO A 136 -16.22 -21.97 -7.24
C PRO A 136 -15.40 -20.77 -6.74
N PHE A 137 -16.10 -19.75 -6.24
CA PHE A 137 -15.49 -18.62 -5.56
C PHE A 137 -15.50 -18.90 -4.06
N THR A 138 -14.32 -18.90 -3.44
CA THR A 138 -14.10 -19.37 -2.06
C THR A 138 -13.45 -18.29 -1.19
N ASN A 139 -13.43 -18.49 0.14
CA ASN A 139 -12.71 -17.59 1.06
C ASN A 139 -11.23 -17.44 0.68
N ASP A 140 -10.60 -18.48 0.12
CA ASP A 140 -9.20 -18.39 -0.34
C ASP A 140 -9.04 -17.41 -1.51
N ASN A 141 -10.04 -17.33 -2.40
CA ASN A 141 -10.06 -16.32 -3.45
C ASN A 141 -10.23 -14.91 -2.88
N ILE A 142 -11.12 -14.74 -1.89
CA ILE A 142 -11.30 -13.44 -1.20
C ILE A 142 -9.99 -13.01 -0.55
N LYS A 143 -9.35 -13.90 0.24
CA LYS A 143 -8.05 -13.64 0.87
C LYS A 143 -6.98 -13.23 -0.14
N ALA A 144 -6.91 -13.90 -1.29
CA ALA A 144 -5.95 -13.56 -2.33
C ALA A 144 -6.20 -12.15 -2.91
N VAL A 145 -7.45 -11.82 -3.24
CA VAL A 145 -7.80 -10.51 -3.83
C VAL A 145 -7.53 -9.36 -2.86
N ILE A 146 -7.98 -9.47 -1.60
CA ILE A 146 -7.79 -8.40 -0.61
C ILE A 146 -6.31 -8.22 -0.25
N LEU A 147 -5.55 -9.31 -0.24
CA LEU A 147 -4.11 -9.27 -0.02
C LEU A 147 -3.40 -8.55 -1.17
N ASP A 148 -3.73 -8.90 -2.41
CA ASP A 148 -3.14 -8.30 -3.61
C ASP A 148 -3.43 -6.80 -3.69
N MET A 149 -4.68 -6.38 -3.44
CA MET A 149 -5.05 -4.97 -3.41
C MET A 149 -4.30 -4.20 -2.32
N PHE A 150 -4.23 -4.74 -1.09
CA PHE A 150 -3.55 -4.06 0.01
C PHE A 150 -2.03 -3.98 -0.20
N PHE A 151 -1.40 -5.10 -0.57
CA PHE A 151 0.05 -5.18 -0.80
C PHE A 151 0.49 -4.36 -2.01
N GLY A 152 -0.11 -4.64 -3.17
CA GLY A 152 0.21 -4.00 -4.43
C GLY A 152 -0.06 -2.49 -4.38
N GLY A 153 -1.19 -2.08 -3.80
CA GLY A 153 -1.54 -0.67 -3.67
C GLY A 153 -0.63 0.11 -2.72
N THR A 154 -0.25 -0.49 -1.58
CA THR A 154 0.55 0.19 -0.56
C THR A 154 1.99 0.43 -1.01
N GLU A 155 2.67 -0.61 -1.48
CA GLU A 155 4.11 -0.52 -1.79
C GLU A 155 4.37 0.32 -3.04
N THR A 156 3.58 0.14 -4.10
CA THR A 156 3.74 0.90 -5.35
C THR A 156 3.42 2.38 -5.17
N SER A 157 2.29 2.70 -4.53
CA SER A 157 1.88 4.09 -4.30
C SER A 157 2.84 4.81 -3.36
N SER A 158 3.26 4.15 -2.27
CA SER A 158 4.20 4.76 -1.33
C SER A 158 5.55 5.03 -1.98
N THR A 159 6.04 4.11 -2.82
CA THR A 159 7.29 4.26 -3.57
C THR A 159 7.20 5.39 -4.58
N THR A 160 6.09 5.48 -5.32
CA THR A 160 5.85 6.56 -6.30
C THR A 160 5.85 7.94 -5.62
N ILE A 161 5.14 8.08 -4.49
CA ILE A 161 5.11 9.34 -3.73
C ILE A 161 6.51 9.69 -3.20
N GLN A 162 7.27 8.71 -2.72
CA GLN A 162 8.65 8.95 -2.26
C GLN A 162 9.55 9.45 -3.40
N TRP A 163 9.45 8.87 -4.59
CA TRP A 163 10.20 9.33 -5.76
C TRP A 163 9.80 10.75 -6.16
N ALA A 164 8.49 11.03 -6.24
CA ALA A 164 7.99 12.37 -6.54
C ALA A 164 8.54 13.41 -5.55
N LEU A 165 8.45 13.14 -4.25
CA LEU A 165 8.95 14.04 -3.21
C LEU A 165 10.47 14.20 -3.28
N SER A 166 11.22 13.13 -3.55
CA SER A 166 12.68 13.17 -3.73
C SER A 166 13.08 14.06 -4.90
N GLU A 167 12.41 13.92 -6.04
CA GLU A 167 12.69 14.73 -7.23
C GLU A 167 12.26 16.20 -7.05
N LEU A 168 11.15 16.47 -6.38
CA LEU A 168 10.75 17.83 -6.01
C LEU A 168 11.77 18.50 -5.07
N MET A 169 12.29 17.78 -4.07
CA MET A 169 13.30 18.30 -3.15
C MET A 169 14.64 18.62 -3.85
N LYS A 170 14.98 17.91 -4.92
CA LYS A 170 16.15 18.20 -5.76
C LYS A 170 15.92 19.38 -6.71
N ASN A 171 14.65 19.71 -7.01
CA ASN A 171 14.26 20.75 -7.97
C ASN A 171 13.37 21.84 -7.32
N PRO A 172 13.93 22.76 -6.50
CA PRO A 172 13.15 23.75 -5.74
C PRO A 172 12.23 24.65 -6.58
N ASN A 173 12.62 24.95 -7.81
CA ASN A 173 11.81 25.73 -8.75
C ASN A 173 10.55 24.98 -9.17
N VAL A 174 10.65 23.66 -9.41
CA VAL A 174 9.52 22.79 -9.73
C VAL A 174 8.62 22.63 -8.51
N MET A 175 9.20 22.42 -7.33
CA MET A 175 8.47 22.31 -6.06
C MET A 175 7.67 23.58 -5.75
N THR A 176 8.28 24.77 -5.91
CA THR A 176 7.58 26.05 -5.69
C THR A 176 6.39 26.20 -6.63
N LYS A 177 6.52 25.83 -7.91
CA LYS A 177 5.42 25.88 -8.87
C LYS A 177 4.28 24.92 -8.51
N ALA A 178 4.60 23.67 -8.18
CA ALA A 178 3.60 22.68 -7.78
C ALA A 178 2.85 23.11 -6.50
N GLN A 179 3.57 23.64 -5.50
CA GLN A 179 2.96 24.16 -4.28
C GLN A 179 2.07 25.39 -4.53
N ALA A 180 2.48 26.28 -5.44
CA ALA A 180 1.69 27.45 -5.80
C ALA A 180 0.37 27.05 -6.49
N GLU A 181 0.41 26.09 -7.41
CA GLU A 181 -0.79 25.54 -8.05
C GLU A 181 -1.74 24.94 -7.02
N VAL A 182 -1.25 24.02 -6.17
CA VAL A 182 -2.08 23.38 -5.14
C VAL A 182 -2.71 24.42 -4.20
N ARG A 183 -1.94 25.43 -3.76
CA ARG A 183 -2.48 26.49 -2.88
C ARG A 183 -3.57 27.32 -3.56
N CYS A 184 -3.40 27.62 -4.85
CA CYS A 184 -4.38 28.39 -5.62
C CYS A 184 -5.68 27.59 -5.81
N VAL A 185 -5.58 26.31 -6.20
CA VAL A 185 -6.77 25.46 -6.43
C VAL A 185 -7.53 25.17 -5.13
N CYS A 186 -6.81 24.98 -4.02
CA CYS A 186 -7.39 24.70 -2.70
C CYS A 186 -7.83 25.96 -1.92
N GLU A 187 -7.62 27.17 -2.45
CA GLU A 187 -7.89 28.40 -1.70
C GLU A 187 -9.37 28.51 -1.31
N GLY A 188 -9.62 28.65 0.01
CA GLY A 188 -10.98 28.77 0.55
C GLY A 188 -11.83 27.49 0.54
N LYS A 189 -11.27 26.35 0.11
CA LYS A 189 -11.98 25.07 0.03
C LYS A 189 -11.64 24.18 1.22
N LYS A 190 -12.68 23.56 1.80
CA LYS A 190 -12.53 22.57 2.87
C LYS A 190 -12.29 21.17 2.30
N ASP A 191 -13.00 20.82 1.23
CA ASP A 191 -12.95 19.53 0.55
C ASP A 191 -12.79 19.78 -0.96
N LEU A 192 -12.07 18.90 -1.65
CA LEU A 192 -11.87 18.96 -3.10
C LEU A 192 -12.84 18.00 -3.79
N ASN A 193 -13.39 18.43 -4.93
CA ASN A 193 -14.14 17.56 -5.84
C ASN A 193 -13.30 17.19 -7.08
N ASP A 194 -13.85 16.33 -7.94
CA ASP A 194 -13.15 15.84 -9.14
C ASP A 194 -12.75 16.98 -10.10
N ASN A 195 -13.58 18.01 -10.26
CA ASN A 195 -13.27 19.16 -11.11
C ASN A 195 -12.08 19.97 -10.55
N ASP A 196 -11.94 20.05 -9.22
CA ASP A 196 -10.79 20.71 -8.59
C ASP A 196 -9.50 19.94 -8.86
N LEU A 197 -9.56 18.60 -8.82
CA LEU A 197 -8.43 17.74 -9.17
C LEU A 197 -8.07 17.85 -10.66
N GLU A 198 -9.04 18.17 -11.52
CA GLU A 198 -8.78 18.42 -12.93
C GLU A 198 -7.87 19.63 -13.18
N GLU A 199 -8.00 20.66 -12.34
CA GLU A 199 -7.25 21.91 -12.43
C GLU A 199 -5.81 21.83 -11.91
N LEU A 200 -5.42 20.74 -11.24
CA LEU A 200 -4.04 20.46 -10.81
C LEU A 200 -3.14 20.01 -11.99
N LYS A 201 -3.10 20.82 -13.04
CA LYS A 201 -2.49 20.52 -14.34
C LYS A 201 -0.98 20.31 -14.24
N TYR A 202 -0.28 21.17 -13.51
CA TYR A 202 1.16 21.07 -13.30
C TYR A 202 1.53 19.89 -12.39
N LEU A 203 0.76 19.64 -11.32
CA LEU A 203 0.97 18.48 -10.47
C LEU A 203 0.81 17.16 -11.24
N LYS A 204 -0.15 17.07 -12.17
CA LYS A 204 -0.28 15.93 -13.09
C LYS A 204 0.97 15.74 -13.95
N LEU A 205 1.60 16.82 -14.43
CA LEU A 205 2.87 16.72 -15.16
C LEU A 205 4.01 16.21 -14.28
N VAL A 206 4.07 16.63 -13.01
CA VAL A 206 5.05 16.12 -12.04
C VAL A 206 4.87 14.62 -11.82
N ILE A 207 3.62 14.15 -11.67
CA ILE A 207 3.30 12.73 -11.51
C ILE A 207 3.73 11.95 -12.76
N ASN A 208 3.37 12.44 -13.95
CA ASN A 208 3.72 11.79 -15.22
C ASN A 208 5.24 11.69 -15.41
N GLU A 209 6.00 12.74 -15.09
CA GLU A 209 7.46 12.70 -15.19
C GLU A 209 8.10 11.81 -14.12
N THR A 210 7.48 11.69 -12.94
CA THR A 210 7.94 10.74 -11.90
C THR A 210 7.80 9.29 -12.36
N LEU A 211 6.77 8.99 -13.15
CA LEU A 211 6.48 7.65 -13.65
C LEU A 211 7.20 7.30 -14.98
N ARG A 212 7.86 8.27 -15.62
CA ARG A 212 8.52 8.13 -16.93
C ARG A 212 9.89 7.49 -16.85
#